data_AF-A0A7W7N8Y4-F1
#
_entry.id   AF-A0A7W7N8Y4-F1
#
_cell.length_a   1.000
_cell.length_b   1.000
_cell.length_c   1.000
_cell.angle_alpha   90.00
_cell.angle_beta   90.00
_cell.angle_gamma   90.00
#
_symmetry.space_group_name_H-M   'P 1'
#
loop_
_entity.id
_entity.type
_entity.pdbx_description
1 polymer ?
#
loop_
_entity_poly.entity_id
_entity_poly.type
_entity_poly.pdbx_seq_one_letter_code
_entity_poly.pdbx_strand_id
1 'polypeptide(L)'
;MTFDFGLSALDCINLLFKNQYLKSCFLSYFCENKTYPILKDTAKHQGLRNQLVNTLEQKGITDKAVLDAIKKIPRHLFLNSSFEDFAYQDKAFPIGAGQTISQPYTVAFQSQLLEVQKDHKVLEIGTGSGYQTAVLFHLGAKVYTVERQKELFKQTSILFPKLNIRPKHVSFGDGYKGLPNFAPFDSIIVTAGAPFIPQPLMAQLKIGGRLVIPLGEDVQIMTLLIRKNETQFEKHEFGEFRFVPLLEDKN
;
A
#
# COMPACT_ATOMS: atom_id res chain seq x y z
N MET A 1 -35.86 -37.10 34.70
CA MET A 1 -36.52 -35.78 34.66
C MET A 1 -35.89 -35.00 33.52
N THR A 2 -36.55 -35.02 32.36
CA THR A 2 -36.18 -34.25 31.18
C THR A 2 -36.60 -32.81 31.40
N PHE A 3 -35.65 -31.88 31.45
CA PHE A 3 -35.96 -30.44 31.39
C PHE A 3 -36.03 -30.06 29.92
N ASP A 4 -37.26 -29.94 29.43
CA ASP A 4 -37.61 -29.37 28.14
C ASP A 4 -37.53 -27.83 28.26
N PHE A 5 -36.45 -27.23 27.76
CA PHE A 5 -36.39 -25.78 27.57
C PHE A 5 -36.82 -25.48 26.14
N GLY A 6 -38.14 -25.39 25.95
CA GLY A 6 -38.76 -24.89 24.73
C GLY A 6 -38.50 -23.40 24.52
N LEU A 7 -37.28 -23.04 24.08
CA LEU A 7 -37.06 -21.76 23.42
C LEU A 7 -37.27 -21.93 21.92
N SER A 8 -38.15 -21.12 21.34
CA SER A 8 -38.28 -21.04 19.89
C SER A 8 -37.02 -20.37 19.30
N ALA A 9 -36.75 -20.60 18.01
CA ALA A 9 -35.66 -19.92 17.30
C ALA A 9 -35.76 -18.38 17.41
N LEU A 10 -36.97 -17.84 17.58
CA LEU A 10 -37.22 -16.42 17.80
C LEU A 10 -36.74 -15.93 19.17
N ASP A 11 -36.83 -16.77 20.20
CA ASP A 11 -36.42 -16.43 21.57
C ASP A 11 -34.89 -16.36 21.69
N CYS A 12 -34.18 -17.25 20.98
CA CYS A 12 -32.73 -17.19 20.84
C CYS A 12 -32.26 -15.92 20.11
N ILE A 13 -32.99 -15.49 19.07
CA ILE A 13 -32.69 -14.25 18.32
C ILE A 13 -32.88 -13.02 19.22
N ASN A 14 -33.94 -12.98 20.02
CA ASN A 14 -34.19 -11.87 20.93
C ASN A 14 -33.14 -11.75 22.06
N LEU A 15 -32.57 -12.86 22.52
CA LEU A 15 -31.43 -12.84 23.45
C LEU A 15 -30.14 -12.30 22.82
N LEU A 16 -29.90 -12.55 21.53
CA LEU A 16 -28.75 -12.02 20.79
C LEU A 16 -28.80 -10.49 20.61
N PHE A 17 -29.99 -9.88 20.57
CA PHE A 17 -30.12 -8.43 20.43
C PHE A 17 -29.94 -7.66 21.74
N LYS A 18 -30.09 -8.31 22.90
CA LYS A 18 -29.95 -7.69 24.24
C LYS A 18 -28.53 -7.72 24.82
N ASN A 19 -27.63 -8.55 24.30
CA ASN A 19 -26.31 -8.75 24.89
C ASN A 19 -25.18 -8.32 23.93
N GLN A 20 -24.52 -7.21 24.27
CA GLN A 20 -23.49 -6.55 23.44
C GLN A 20 -22.28 -7.44 23.17
N TYR A 21 -21.97 -8.38 24.07
CA TYR A 21 -20.89 -9.35 23.93
C TYR A 21 -21.19 -10.46 22.92
N LEU A 22 -22.45 -10.91 22.84
CA LEU A 22 -22.86 -11.93 21.87
C LEU A 22 -22.92 -11.36 20.44
N LYS A 23 -23.25 -10.07 20.27
CA LYS A 23 -23.11 -9.38 18.97
C LYS A 23 -21.68 -9.40 18.44
N SER A 24 -20.68 -9.21 19.31
CA SER A 24 -19.26 -9.27 18.92
C SER A 24 -18.84 -10.66 18.45
N CYS A 25 -19.32 -11.72 19.13
CA CYS A 25 -19.05 -13.11 18.75
C CYS A 25 -19.82 -13.54 17.48
N PHE A 26 -21.06 -13.07 17.29
CA PHE A 26 -21.81 -13.37 16.07
C PHE A 26 -21.27 -12.62 14.84
N LEU A 27 -20.81 -11.39 15.00
CA LEU A 27 -20.12 -10.67 13.91
C LEU A 27 -18.78 -11.30 13.56
N SER A 28 -18.01 -11.82 14.52
CA SER A 28 -16.77 -12.54 14.18
C SER A 28 -17.06 -13.83 13.42
N TYR A 29 -18.09 -14.59 13.83
CA TYR A 29 -18.47 -15.84 13.18
C TYR A 29 -19.02 -15.65 11.75
N PHE A 30 -19.74 -14.56 11.48
CA PHE A 30 -20.20 -14.23 10.12
C PHE A 30 -19.13 -13.57 9.24
N CYS A 31 -18.05 -13.02 9.83
CA CYS A 31 -16.92 -12.47 9.07
C CYS A 31 -15.96 -13.57 8.58
N GLU A 32 -15.90 -14.71 9.28
CA GLU A 32 -14.99 -15.82 8.94
C GLU A 32 -15.48 -16.68 7.76
N ASN A 33 -16.77 -16.61 7.39
CA ASN A 33 -17.35 -17.41 6.31
C ASN A 33 -17.75 -16.59 5.06
N LYS A 34 -16.98 -15.57 4.71
CA LYS A 34 -16.98 -15.09 3.31
C LYS A 34 -16.03 -15.98 2.54
N THR A 35 -16.58 -16.93 1.79
CA THR A 35 -15.85 -17.67 0.75
C THR A 35 -15.43 -16.69 -0.34
N TYR A 36 -14.27 -16.07 -0.14
CA TYR A 36 -13.66 -15.26 -1.18
C TYR A 36 -13.22 -16.19 -2.31
N PRO A 37 -13.37 -15.78 -3.59
CA PRO A 37 -12.83 -16.55 -4.69
C PRO A 37 -11.35 -16.83 -4.44
N ILE A 38 -10.93 -18.07 -4.67
CA ILE A 38 -9.55 -18.51 -4.48
C ILE A 38 -8.65 -17.60 -5.32
N LEU A 39 -7.82 -16.81 -4.63
CA LEU A 39 -6.81 -15.98 -5.28
C LEU A 39 -5.78 -16.90 -5.94
N LYS A 40 -5.66 -16.80 -7.26
CA LYS A 40 -4.95 -17.79 -8.08
C LYS A 40 -3.56 -17.30 -8.50
N ASP A 41 -2.52 -17.66 -7.75
CA ASP A 41 -1.12 -17.45 -8.18
C ASP A 41 -0.56 -18.73 -8.86
N THR A 42 -0.72 -18.82 -10.18
CA THR A 42 -0.31 -20.00 -10.95
C THR A 42 1.19 -20.09 -11.18
N ALA A 43 1.67 -21.26 -11.61
CA ALA A 43 3.06 -21.42 -12.10
C ALA A 43 3.38 -20.46 -13.26
N LYS A 44 2.41 -20.16 -14.15
CA LYS A 44 2.56 -19.13 -15.20
C LYS A 44 2.83 -17.76 -14.57
N HIS A 45 2.05 -17.38 -13.57
CA HIS A 45 2.23 -16.09 -12.87
C HIS A 45 3.59 -16.00 -12.18
N GLN A 46 4.02 -17.07 -11.52
CA GLN A 46 5.33 -17.15 -10.88
C GLN A 46 6.47 -17.04 -11.92
N GLY A 47 6.35 -17.73 -13.06
CA GLY A 47 7.33 -17.66 -14.15
C GLY A 47 7.47 -16.25 -14.72
N LEU A 48 6.35 -15.60 -15.06
CA LEU A 48 6.32 -14.22 -15.56
C LEU A 48 6.86 -13.23 -14.52
N ARG A 49 6.53 -13.42 -13.24
CA ARG A 49 7.05 -12.60 -12.14
C ARG A 49 8.57 -12.71 -11.99
N ASN A 50 9.12 -13.92 -12.14
CA ASN A 50 10.57 -14.13 -12.11
C ASN A 50 11.26 -13.44 -13.31
N GLN A 51 10.66 -13.52 -14.51
CA GLN A 51 11.16 -12.81 -15.68
C GLN A 51 11.15 -11.30 -15.48
N LEU A 52 10.07 -10.74 -14.93
CA LEU A 52 9.99 -9.33 -14.57
C LEU A 52 11.13 -8.93 -13.62
N VAL A 53 11.38 -9.70 -12.56
CA VAL A 53 12.47 -9.42 -11.60
C VAL A 53 13.84 -9.40 -12.29
N ASN A 54 14.10 -10.32 -13.21
CA ASN A 54 15.34 -10.31 -14.00
C ASN A 54 15.45 -9.04 -14.86
N THR A 55 14.35 -8.59 -15.46
CA THR A 55 14.31 -7.32 -16.20
C THR A 55 14.61 -6.13 -15.30
N LEU A 56 14.06 -6.11 -14.08
CA LEU A 56 14.33 -5.03 -13.11
C LEU A 56 15.81 -4.99 -12.71
N GLU A 57 16.42 -6.15 -12.47
CA GLU A 57 17.85 -6.26 -12.16
C GLU A 57 18.72 -5.75 -13.33
N GLN A 58 18.41 -6.15 -14.57
CA GLN A 58 19.10 -5.66 -15.77
C GLN A 58 18.97 -4.15 -15.97
N LYS A 59 17.88 -3.54 -15.49
CA LYS A 59 17.65 -2.10 -15.52
C LYS A 59 18.30 -1.34 -14.36
N GLY A 60 19.10 -2.01 -13.53
CA GLY A 60 19.90 -1.38 -12.48
C GLY A 60 19.24 -1.34 -11.10
N ILE A 61 18.17 -2.12 -10.85
CA ILE A 61 17.72 -2.37 -9.48
C ILE A 61 18.68 -3.38 -8.85
N THR A 62 19.41 -2.95 -7.83
CA THR A 62 20.48 -3.73 -7.19
C THR A 62 20.13 -4.23 -5.80
N ASP A 63 19.11 -3.63 -5.16
CA ASP A 63 18.64 -4.05 -3.85
C ASP A 63 17.95 -5.42 -3.90
N LYS A 64 18.62 -6.42 -3.33
CA LYS A 64 18.15 -7.80 -3.31
C LYS A 64 16.89 -7.98 -2.47
N ALA A 65 16.72 -7.23 -1.38
CA ALA A 65 15.51 -7.30 -0.56
C ALA A 65 14.29 -6.80 -1.33
N VAL A 66 14.46 -5.73 -2.12
CA VAL A 66 13.41 -5.20 -3.01
C VAL A 66 13.05 -6.20 -4.11
N LEU A 67 14.05 -6.78 -4.79
CA LEU A 67 13.82 -7.79 -5.83
C LEU A 67 13.11 -9.03 -5.25
N ASP A 68 13.52 -9.50 -4.07
CA ASP A 68 12.89 -10.63 -3.38
C ASP A 68 11.45 -10.33 -2.94
N ALA A 69 11.17 -9.10 -2.50
CA ALA A 69 9.81 -8.68 -2.17
C ALA A 69 8.92 -8.73 -3.42
N ILE A 70 9.35 -8.11 -4.52
CA ILE A 70 8.61 -8.11 -5.80
C ILE A 70 8.40 -9.54 -6.32
N LYS A 71 9.40 -10.42 -6.16
CA LYS A 71 9.32 -11.83 -6.55
C LYS A 71 8.25 -12.63 -5.78
N LYS A 72 7.89 -12.19 -4.57
CA LYS A 72 6.88 -12.85 -3.73
C LYS A 72 5.47 -12.32 -3.96
N ILE A 73 5.33 -11.10 -4.45
CA ILE A 73 4.03 -10.42 -4.51
C ILE A 73 3.32 -10.74 -5.84
N PRO A 74 2.13 -11.35 -5.81
CA PRO A 74 1.35 -11.62 -7.01
C PRO A 74 0.71 -10.34 -7.57
N ARG A 75 1.49 -9.54 -8.32
CA ARG A 75 1.08 -8.23 -8.87
C ARG A 75 -0.27 -8.24 -9.61
N HIS A 76 -0.60 -9.33 -10.30
CA HIS A 76 -1.89 -9.52 -10.99
C HIS A 76 -3.11 -9.42 -10.07
N LEU A 77 -2.97 -9.66 -8.76
CA LEU A 77 -4.07 -9.53 -7.79
C LEU A 77 -4.34 -8.08 -7.38
N PHE A 78 -3.51 -7.13 -7.82
CA PHE A 78 -3.65 -5.69 -7.60
C PHE A 78 -4.17 -4.96 -8.85
N LEU A 79 -4.66 -5.72 -9.83
CA LEU A 79 -5.13 -5.25 -11.12
C LEU A 79 -6.57 -5.72 -11.37
N ASN A 80 -7.27 -5.03 -12.27
CA ASN A 80 -8.48 -5.58 -12.85
C ASN A 80 -8.14 -6.84 -13.65
N SER A 81 -9.00 -7.87 -13.62
CA SER A 81 -8.79 -9.15 -14.31
C SER A 81 -8.53 -9.00 -15.81
N SER A 82 -9.08 -7.95 -16.45
CA SER A 82 -8.81 -7.65 -17.87
C SER A 82 -7.34 -7.33 -18.17
N PHE A 83 -6.53 -7.03 -17.15
CA PHE A 83 -5.09 -6.76 -17.27
C PHE A 83 -4.19 -7.89 -16.72
N GLU A 84 -4.76 -9.05 -16.35
CA GLU A 84 -4.00 -10.14 -15.71
C GLU A 84 -2.81 -10.61 -16.57
N ASP A 85 -3.01 -10.80 -17.88
CA ASP A 85 -1.95 -11.21 -18.81
C ASP A 85 -0.84 -10.14 -18.99
N PHE A 86 -1.12 -8.90 -18.62
CA PHE A 86 -0.18 -7.78 -18.73
C PHE A 86 0.49 -7.43 -17.39
N ALA A 87 0.09 -8.09 -16.30
CA ALA A 87 0.47 -7.72 -14.94
C ALA A 87 1.97 -7.68 -14.67
N TYR A 88 2.74 -8.46 -15.42
CA TYR A 88 4.20 -8.59 -15.28
C TYR A 88 4.99 -7.92 -16.40
N GLN A 89 4.33 -7.09 -17.21
CA GLN A 89 5.03 -6.15 -18.07
C GLN A 89 5.53 -4.98 -17.21
N ASP A 90 6.72 -4.47 -17.54
CA ASP A 90 7.29 -3.31 -16.87
C ASP A 90 6.60 -2.01 -17.36
N LYS A 91 5.31 -1.87 -17.05
CA LYS A 91 4.43 -0.77 -17.49
C LYS A 91 3.40 -0.43 -16.40
N ALA A 92 2.95 0.82 -16.39
CA ALA A 92 1.82 1.25 -15.57
C ALA A 92 0.47 0.86 -16.23
N PHE A 93 -0.54 0.58 -15.40
CA PHE A 93 -1.88 0.19 -15.88
C PHE A 93 -2.98 0.93 -15.10
N PRO A 94 -4.15 1.19 -15.72
CA PRO A 94 -5.28 1.80 -15.02
C PRO A 94 -5.82 0.91 -13.90
N ILE A 95 -6.23 1.53 -12.79
CA ILE A 95 -6.82 0.85 -11.62
C ILE A 95 -8.18 1.43 -11.20
N GLY A 96 -8.77 2.30 -12.01
CA GLY A 96 -10.00 3.02 -11.70
C GLY A 96 -9.73 4.40 -11.08
N ALA A 97 -10.79 5.19 -10.89
CA ALA A 97 -10.75 6.56 -10.35
C ALA A 97 -9.71 7.51 -11.02
N GLY A 98 -9.41 7.28 -12.31
CA GLY A 98 -8.37 8.04 -13.04
C GLY A 98 -6.93 7.76 -12.57
N GLN A 99 -6.71 6.72 -11.76
CA GLN A 99 -5.41 6.36 -11.21
C GLN A 99 -4.78 5.18 -11.96
N THR A 100 -3.48 5.00 -11.74
CA THR A 100 -2.70 3.88 -12.28
C THR A 100 -1.94 3.14 -11.19
N ILE A 101 -1.73 1.83 -11.36
CA ILE A 101 -0.69 1.11 -10.64
C ILE A 101 0.65 1.45 -11.32
N SER A 102 1.62 1.92 -10.53
CA SER A 102 2.93 2.32 -11.03
C SER A 102 3.66 1.17 -11.72
N GLN A 103 4.49 1.52 -12.71
CA GLN A 103 5.42 0.61 -13.37
C GLN A 103 6.27 -0.16 -12.33
N PRO A 104 6.49 -1.48 -12.48
CA PRO A 104 7.33 -2.25 -11.56
C PRO A 104 8.72 -1.66 -11.32
N TYR A 105 9.39 -1.15 -12.35
CA TYR A 105 10.67 -0.45 -12.20
C TYR A 105 10.56 0.76 -11.27
N THR A 106 9.54 1.59 -11.42
CA THR A 106 9.30 2.74 -10.56
C THR A 106 9.10 2.33 -9.10
N VAL A 107 8.29 1.30 -8.86
CA VAL A 107 8.06 0.74 -7.50
C VAL A 107 9.37 0.24 -6.89
N ALA A 108 10.16 -0.51 -7.66
CA ALA A 108 11.44 -1.03 -7.22
C ALA A 108 12.46 0.09 -6.94
N PHE A 109 12.54 1.07 -7.83
CA PHE A 109 13.45 2.20 -7.74
C PHE A 109 13.16 3.04 -6.50
N GLN A 110 11.89 3.44 -6.29
CA GLN A 110 11.50 4.17 -5.09
C GLN A 110 11.80 3.36 -3.83
N SER A 111 11.49 2.07 -3.82
CA SER A 111 11.70 1.20 -2.66
C SER A 111 13.19 1.04 -2.30
N GLN A 112 14.06 0.90 -3.30
CA GLN A 112 15.51 0.86 -3.12
C GLN A 112 16.04 2.17 -2.51
N LEU A 113 15.53 3.31 -2.96
CA LEU A 113 15.93 4.62 -2.41
C LEU A 113 15.55 4.81 -0.94
N LEU A 114 14.54 4.10 -0.43
CA LEU A 114 14.12 4.20 0.97
C LEU A 114 15.03 3.46 1.94
N GLU A 115 15.85 2.52 1.47
CA GLU A 115 16.74 1.67 2.31
C GLU A 115 16.01 1.08 3.53
N VAL A 116 14.78 0.57 3.31
CA VAL A 116 13.88 0.10 4.37
C VAL A 116 14.55 -1.02 5.18
N GLN A 117 14.62 -0.83 6.49
CA GLN A 117 14.97 -1.90 7.42
C GLN A 117 13.72 -2.49 8.06
N LYS A 118 13.88 -3.71 8.59
CA LYS A 118 12.82 -4.36 9.36
C LYS A 118 12.33 -3.44 10.48
N ASP A 119 11.01 -3.41 10.66
CA ASP A 119 10.29 -2.61 11.66
C ASP A 119 10.33 -1.09 11.46
N HIS A 120 10.97 -0.56 10.40
CA HIS A 120 10.88 0.85 10.03
C HIS A 120 9.43 1.29 9.88
N LYS A 121 9.09 2.45 10.45
CA LYS A 121 7.80 3.09 10.27
C LYS A 121 7.82 3.85 8.95
N VAL A 122 7.07 3.35 7.97
CA VAL A 122 7.04 3.95 6.63
C VAL A 122 5.66 4.53 6.34
N LEU A 123 5.63 5.81 5.94
CA LEU A 123 4.42 6.47 5.44
C LEU A 123 4.41 6.43 3.91
N GLU A 124 3.35 5.89 3.34
CA GLU A 124 3.05 5.91 1.92
C GLU A 124 1.93 6.92 1.64
N ILE A 125 2.15 7.82 0.69
CA ILE A 125 1.15 8.75 0.19
C ILE A 125 0.72 8.30 -1.20
N GLY A 126 -0.54 7.85 -1.32
CA GLY A 126 -1.11 7.27 -2.54
C GLY A 126 -1.15 5.74 -2.46
N THR A 127 -2.05 5.18 -1.65
CA THR A 127 -2.23 3.72 -1.56
C THR A 127 -2.52 3.08 -2.92
N GLY A 128 -3.35 3.72 -3.75
CA GLY A 128 -3.67 3.27 -5.09
C GLY A 128 -4.26 1.86 -5.10
N SER A 129 -3.59 0.93 -5.78
CA SER A 129 -3.98 -0.48 -5.78
C SER A 129 -3.52 -1.25 -4.54
N GLY A 130 -2.61 -0.68 -3.75
CA GLY A 130 -1.96 -1.34 -2.61
C GLY A 130 -0.71 -2.15 -2.95
N TYR A 131 -0.26 -2.15 -4.21
CA TYR A 131 0.92 -2.92 -4.61
C TYR A 131 2.22 -2.39 -3.99
N GLN A 132 2.43 -1.07 -3.97
CA GLN A 132 3.58 -0.46 -3.29
C GLN A 132 3.52 -0.72 -1.77
N THR A 133 2.34 -0.60 -1.16
CA THR A 133 2.10 -1.00 0.24
C THR A 133 2.54 -2.45 0.50
N ALA A 134 2.23 -3.38 -0.41
CA ALA A 134 2.64 -4.78 -0.32
C ALA A 134 4.16 -4.94 -0.37
N VAL A 135 4.84 -4.21 -1.28
CA VAL A 135 6.31 -4.21 -1.38
C VAL A 135 6.93 -3.75 -0.06
N LEU A 136 6.48 -2.62 0.48
CA LEU A 136 6.97 -2.09 1.77
C LEU A 136 6.72 -3.08 2.92
N PHE A 137 5.55 -3.71 2.95
CA PHE A 137 5.21 -4.72 3.95
C PHE A 137 6.14 -5.94 3.87
N HIS A 138 6.43 -6.43 2.66
CA HIS A 138 7.35 -7.57 2.45
C HIS A 138 8.81 -7.23 2.73
N LEU A 139 9.21 -5.96 2.64
CA LEU A 139 10.49 -5.46 3.14
C LEU A 139 10.57 -5.42 4.68
N GLY A 140 9.47 -5.71 5.38
CA GLY A 140 9.40 -5.74 6.83
C GLY A 140 9.03 -4.40 7.47
N ALA A 141 8.55 -3.41 6.70
CA ALA A 141 8.12 -2.13 7.23
C ALA A 141 6.81 -2.23 8.01
N LYS A 142 6.67 -1.36 9.01
CA LYS A 142 5.39 -0.98 9.62
C LYS A 142 4.75 0.10 8.76
N VAL A 143 3.96 -0.32 7.78
CA VAL A 143 3.40 0.57 6.74
C VAL A 143 2.19 1.34 7.26
N TYR A 144 2.17 2.64 7.02
CA TYR A 144 1.04 3.55 7.18
C TYR A 144 0.77 4.13 5.81
N THR A 145 -0.47 4.14 5.33
CA THR A 145 -0.77 4.57 3.97
C THR A 145 -1.98 5.49 3.93
N VAL A 146 -1.95 6.48 3.03
CA VAL A 146 -3.02 7.47 2.85
C VAL A 146 -3.53 7.40 1.41
N GLU A 147 -4.85 7.29 1.25
CA GLU A 147 -5.54 7.32 -0.03
C GLU A 147 -6.60 8.43 -0.03
N ARG A 148 -6.66 9.19 -1.13
CA ARG A 148 -7.63 10.29 -1.30
C ARG A 148 -8.86 9.91 -2.10
N GLN A 149 -8.82 8.81 -2.87
CA GLN A 149 -9.93 8.29 -3.65
C GLN A 149 -10.72 7.27 -2.83
N LYS A 150 -11.97 7.60 -2.46
CA LYS A 150 -12.82 6.73 -1.64
C LYS A 150 -13.03 5.33 -2.23
N GLU A 151 -13.11 5.22 -3.55
CA GLU A 151 -13.26 3.94 -4.24
C GLU A 151 -12.04 3.04 -4.00
N LEU A 152 -10.83 3.55 -4.27
CA LEU A 152 -9.58 2.80 -4.09
C LEU A 152 -9.32 2.47 -2.62
N PHE A 153 -9.61 3.41 -1.71
CA PHE A 153 -9.51 3.18 -0.27
C PHE A 153 -10.37 1.97 0.17
N LYS A 154 -11.63 1.90 -0.30
CA LYS A 154 -12.51 0.76 0.01
C LYS A 154 -12.02 -0.54 -0.61
N GLN A 155 -11.60 -0.51 -1.88
CA GLN A 155 -11.11 -1.69 -2.59
C GLN A 155 -9.88 -2.27 -1.89
N THR A 156 -8.88 -1.45 -1.57
CA THR A 156 -7.64 -1.86 -0.92
C THR A 156 -7.85 -2.32 0.53
N SER A 157 -8.72 -1.66 1.28
CA SER A 157 -9.10 -2.08 2.65
C SER A 157 -9.69 -3.49 2.68
N ILE A 158 -10.37 -3.91 1.61
CA ILE A 158 -10.91 -5.27 1.45
C ILE A 158 -9.85 -6.23 0.90
N LEU A 159 -8.95 -5.76 0.04
CA LEU A 159 -7.92 -6.57 -0.60
C LEU A 159 -6.82 -7.01 0.38
N PHE A 160 -6.33 -6.10 1.24
CA PHE A 160 -5.20 -6.39 2.12
C PHE A 160 -5.41 -7.63 3.01
N PRO A 161 -6.54 -7.81 3.72
CA PRO A 161 -6.77 -9.03 4.51
C PRO A 161 -6.78 -10.31 3.69
N LYS A 162 -7.31 -10.27 2.45
CA LYS A 162 -7.34 -11.44 1.55
C LYS A 162 -5.94 -11.88 1.12
N LEU A 163 -5.03 -10.93 1.00
CA LEU A 163 -3.62 -11.15 0.67
C LEU A 163 -2.73 -11.34 1.90
N ASN A 164 -3.32 -11.36 3.11
CA ASN A 164 -2.60 -11.36 4.39
C ASN A 164 -1.55 -10.22 4.51
N ILE A 165 -1.80 -9.10 3.83
CA ILE A 165 -1.02 -7.87 3.96
C ILE A 165 -1.66 -7.07 5.10
N ARG A 166 -0.84 -6.58 6.04
CA ARG A 166 -1.34 -5.92 7.26
C ARG A 166 -0.64 -4.59 7.51
N PRO A 167 -1.00 -3.52 6.78
CA PRO A 167 -0.55 -2.18 7.12
C PRO A 167 -1.00 -1.83 8.54
N LYS A 168 -0.21 -1.06 9.27
CA LYS A 168 -0.55 -0.59 10.61
C LYS A 168 -1.69 0.42 10.60
N HIS A 169 -1.83 1.17 9.51
CA HIS A 169 -2.92 2.10 9.32
C HIS A 169 -3.18 2.33 7.83
N VAL A 170 -4.45 2.34 7.44
CA VAL A 170 -4.91 2.74 6.10
C VAL A 170 -5.86 3.91 6.32
N SER A 171 -5.50 5.09 5.82
CA SER A 171 -6.25 6.33 6.03
C SER A 171 -6.93 6.77 4.74
N PHE A 172 -8.18 7.23 4.86
CA PHE A 172 -8.87 7.97 3.80
C PHE A 172 -8.73 9.47 4.06
N GLY A 173 -7.86 10.14 3.31
CA GLY A 173 -7.51 11.52 3.59
C GLY A 173 -6.59 12.18 2.57
N ASP A 174 -6.22 13.41 2.89
CA ASP A 174 -5.34 14.25 2.10
C ASP A 174 -3.87 13.90 2.38
N GLY A 175 -3.17 13.48 1.33
CA GLY A 175 -1.76 13.09 1.39
C GLY A 175 -0.81 14.22 1.74
N TYR A 176 -1.14 15.48 1.42
CA TYR A 176 -0.30 16.64 1.72
C TYR A 176 -0.10 16.84 3.23
N LYS A 177 -1.08 16.42 4.04
CA LYS A 177 -1.06 16.56 5.50
C LYS A 177 -0.27 15.44 6.19
N GLY A 178 0.04 14.35 5.49
CA GLY A 178 0.63 13.16 6.08
C GLY A 178 -0.24 12.57 7.20
N LEU A 179 0.39 12.07 8.26
CA LEU A 179 -0.25 11.42 9.40
C LEU A 179 0.40 11.87 10.72
N PRO A 180 0.15 13.11 11.18
CA PRO A 180 0.85 13.70 12.33
C PRO A 180 0.69 12.89 13.63
N ASN A 181 -0.48 12.28 13.87
CA ASN A 181 -0.72 11.44 15.05
C ASN A 181 0.12 10.15 15.06
N PHE A 182 0.70 9.78 13.92
CA PHE A 182 1.60 8.64 13.78
C PHE A 182 3.02 9.07 13.47
N ALA A 183 3.35 10.36 13.41
CA ALA A 183 4.72 10.81 13.28
C ALA A 183 5.53 10.47 14.55
N PRO A 184 6.87 10.41 14.46
CA PRO A 184 7.67 10.56 13.24
C PRO A 184 7.90 9.22 12.51
N PHE A 185 8.21 9.31 11.20
CA PHE A 185 8.46 8.18 10.31
C PHE A 185 9.94 8.01 9.97
N ASP A 186 10.39 6.76 9.84
CA ASP A 186 11.74 6.42 9.37
C ASP A 186 11.90 6.74 7.88
N SER A 187 10.85 6.45 7.10
CA SER A 187 10.82 6.81 5.69
C SER A 187 9.43 7.26 5.25
N ILE A 188 9.37 8.12 4.24
CA ILE A 188 8.13 8.56 3.60
C ILE A 188 8.30 8.35 2.09
N ILE A 189 7.27 7.84 1.43
CA ILE A 189 7.23 7.65 -0.03
C ILE A 189 5.95 8.26 -0.59
N VAL A 190 6.09 9.04 -1.65
CA VAL A 190 4.97 9.64 -2.38
C VAL A 190 4.88 8.97 -3.76
N THR A 191 3.72 8.42 -4.08
CA THR A 191 3.45 7.69 -5.34
C THR A 191 2.54 8.48 -6.29
N ALA A 192 2.59 9.81 -6.18
CA ALA A 192 1.94 10.79 -7.05
C ALA A 192 2.89 11.97 -7.28
N GLY A 193 2.84 12.59 -8.46
CA GLY A 193 3.68 13.73 -8.83
C GLY A 193 3.28 14.97 -8.07
N ALA A 194 4.21 15.58 -7.32
CA ALA A 194 3.93 16.77 -6.53
C ALA A 194 4.61 18.00 -7.15
N PRO A 195 3.94 19.16 -7.24
CA PRO A 195 4.56 20.39 -7.75
C PRO A 195 5.61 20.96 -6.78
N PHE A 196 5.55 20.61 -5.50
CA PHE A 196 6.50 21.01 -4.46
C PHE A 196 6.57 19.93 -3.38
N ILE A 197 7.59 20.01 -2.52
CA ILE A 197 7.76 19.10 -1.38
C ILE A 197 6.83 19.56 -0.23
N PRO A 198 5.86 18.75 0.21
CA PRO A 198 4.96 19.16 1.28
C PRO A 198 5.69 19.29 2.63
N GLN A 199 5.66 20.49 3.22
CA GLN A 199 6.27 20.76 4.53
C GLN A 199 5.78 19.82 5.65
N PRO A 200 4.49 19.42 5.72
CA PRO A 200 4.05 18.45 6.72
C PRO A 200 4.78 17.12 6.63
N LEU A 201 5.12 16.63 5.43
CA LEU A 201 5.87 15.39 5.26
C LEU A 201 7.31 15.53 5.74
N MET A 202 7.96 16.66 5.43
CA MET A 202 9.32 16.96 5.93
C MET A 202 9.36 17.01 7.46
N ALA A 203 8.37 17.66 8.08
CA ALA A 203 8.27 17.77 9.54
C ALA A 203 8.06 16.41 10.23
N GLN A 204 7.34 15.49 9.58
CA GLN A 204 7.02 14.16 10.11
C GLN A 204 8.14 13.13 9.90
N LEU A 205 9.23 13.47 9.21
CA LEU A 205 10.36 12.59 8.96
C LEU A 205 11.35 12.61 10.14
N LYS A 206 11.83 11.46 10.60
CA LYS A 206 12.90 11.40 11.63
C LYS A 206 14.20 12.02 11.10
N ILE A 207 15.07 12.48 12.01
CA ILE A 207 16.48 12.74 11.66
C ILE A 207 17.10 11.42 11.19
N GLY A 208 17.84 11.46 10.08
CA GLY A 208 18.33 10.29 9.35
C GLY A 208 17.27 9.64 8.44
N GLY A 209 16.01 10.05 8.54
CA GLY A 209 14.93 9.51 7.74
C GLY A 209 14.98 9.96 6.28
N ARG A 210 14.28 9.19 5.43
CA ARG A 210 14.34 9.33 3.96
C ARG A 210 12.96 9.62 3.37
N LEU A 211 12.82 10.70 2.61
CA LEU A 211 11.61 11.05 1.86
C LEU A 211 11.89 10.89 0.36
N VAL A 212 11.15 10.00 -0.30
CA VAL A 212 11.21 9.81 -1.76
C VAL A 212 9.93 10.39 -2.39
N ILE A 213 10.09 11.33 -3.30
CA ILE A 213 9.00 12.09 -3.90
C ILE A 213 9.32 12.46 -5.36
N PRO A 214 8.43 12.17 -6.33
CA PRO A 214 8.55 12.69 -7.69
C PRO A 214 8.09 14.16 -7.75
N LEU A 215 8.97 15.07 -8.16
CA LEU A 215 8.70 16.52 -8.21
C LEU A 215 8.58 17.05 -9.64
N GLY A 216 7.49 17.75 -9.92
CA GLY A 216 7.17 18.34 -11.23
C GLY A 216 5.70 18.18 -11.60
N GLU A 217 5.30 18.74 -12.74
CA GLU A 217 3.91 18.70 -13.22
C GLU A 217 3.70 17.61 -14.29
N ASP A 218 4.25 17.77 -15.49
CA ASP A 218 4.07 16.81 -16.60
C ASP A 218 5.13 15.70 -16.64
N VAL A 219 6.37 16.07 -16.34
CA VAL A 219 7.52 15.18 -16.15
C VAL A 219 8.07 15.50 -14.78
N GLN A 220 8.27 14.47 -13.96
CA GLN A 220 8.76 14.64 -12.60
C GLN A 220 10.19 14.12 -12.46
N ILE A 221 11.00 14.83 -11.69
CA ILE A 221 12.31 14.37 -11.24
C ILE A 221 12.13 13.60 -9.95
N MET A 222 12.52 12.32 -9.95
CA MET A 222 12.54 11.56 -8.69
C MET A 222 13.55 12.19 -7.75
N THR A 223 13.09 12.57 -6.56
CA THR A 223 13.88 13.28 -5.57
C THR A 223 13.91 12.49 -4.27
N LEU A 224 15.11 12.34 -3.69
CA LEU A 224 15.32 11.84 -2.35
C LEU A 224 15.75 13.00 -1.44
N LEU A 225 15.09 13.14 -0.30
CA LEU A 225 15.57 13.95 0.81
C LEU A 225 16.01 13.06 1.97
N ILE A 226 17.17 13.35 2.56
CA ILE A 226 17.66 12.74 3.79
C ILE A 226 17.72 13.84 4.86
N ARG A 227 16.95 13.68 5.95
CA ARG A 227 16.95 14.68 7.04
C ARG A 227 18.26 14.59 7.82
N LYS A 228 19.06 15.65 7.86
CA LYS A 228 20.36 15.67 8.56
C LYS A 228 20.24 16.12 10.01
N ASN A 229 19.37 17.09 10.27
CA ASN A 229 19.06 17.58 11.60
C ASN A 229 17.67 18.21 11.62
N GLU A 230 17.37 19.04 12.61
CA GLU A 230 16.04 19.65 12.77
C GLU A 230 15.64 20.52 11.57
N THR A 231 16.58 21.19 10.91
CA THR A 231 16.31 22.20 9.87
C THR A 231 16.92 21.89 8.50
N GLN A 232 17.90 20.99 8.43
CA GLN A 232 18.64 20.69 7.20
C GLN A 232 18.27 19.33 6.60
N PHE A 233 18.15 19.33 5.27
CA PHE A 233 17.91 18.15 4.43
C PHE A 233 18.95 18.11 3.33
N GLU A 234 19.54 16.94 3.11
CA GLU A 234 20.32 16.67 1.90
C GLU A 234 19.36 16.24 0.80
N LYS A 235 19.56 16.78 -0.41
CA LYS A 235 18.71 16.51 -1.58
C LYS A 235 19.52 15.81 -2.67
N HIS A 236 18.96 14.73 -3.20
CA HIS A 236 19.47 14.03 -4.38
C HIS A 236 18.37 13.95 -5.43
N GLU A 237 18.75 14.19 -6.69
CA GLU A 237 17.86 14.09 -7.85
C GLU A 237 18.29 12.91 -8.72
N PHE A 238 17.31 12.25 -9.31
CA PHE A 238 17.50 11.10 -10.19
C PHE A 238 16.81 11.37 -11.54
N GLY A 239 16.57 10.31 -12.31
CA GLY A 239 15.96 10.42 -13.64
C GLY A 239 14.51 10.92 -13.64
N GLU A 240 13.99 11.06 -14.86
CA GLU A 240 12.61 11.47 -15.14
C GLU A 240 11.61 10.33 -14.95
N PHE A 241 10.47 10.66 -14.37
CA PHE A 241 9.34 9.77 -14.15
C PHE A 241 8.02 10.46 -14.52
N ARG A 242 6.96 9.66 -14.65
CA ARG A 242 5.60 10.13 -14.90
C ARG A 242 4.64 9.50 -13.90
N PHE A 243 4.02 10.35 -13.09
CA PHE A 243 3.02 10.00 -12.11
C PHE A 243 1.74 10.81 -12.34
N VAL A 244 0.63 10.29 -11.84
CA VAL A 244 -0.61 11.07 -11.66
C VAL A 244 -0.37 12.19 -10.64
N PRO A 245 -1.02 13.36 -10.76
CA PRO A 245 -0.77 14.48 -9.86
C PRO A 245 -1.22 14.17 -8.43
N LEU A 246 -0.44 14.62 -7.45
CA LEU A 246 -0.86 14.73 -6.07
C LEU A 246 -1.85 15.90 -5.96
N LEU A 247 -3.04 15.62 -5.43
CA LEU A 247 -4.12 16.59 -5.33
C LEU A 247 -4.49 16.82 -3.86
N GLU A 248 -4.86 18.05 -3.54
CA GLU A 248 -5.41 18.40 -2.24
C GLU A 248 -6.79 17.77 -2.02
N ASP A 249 -7.19 17.72 -0.76
CA ASP A 249 -8.46 17.16 -0.30
C ASP A 249 -8.71 15.70 -0.72
N LYS A 250 -9.85 15.16 -0.29
CA LYS A 250 -10.29 13.80 -0.60
C LYS A 250 -11.57 13.81 -1.42
N ASN A 251 -11.71 12.82 -2.29
CA ASN A 251 -12.87 12.61 -3.16
C ASN A 251 -13.83 11.57 -2.56
#